data_AF-A0A0Q7TZK9-F1
#
_entry.id   AF-A0A0Q7TZK9-F1
#
_cell.length_a   1.000
_cell.length_b   1.000
_cell.length_c   1.000
_cell.angle_alpha   90.00
_cell.angle_beta   90.00
_cell.angle_gamma   90.00
#
_symmetry.space_group_name_H-M   'P 1'
#
loop_
_entity.id
_entity.type
_entity.pdbx_description
1 polymer ?
#
loop_
_entity_poly.entity_id
_entity_poly.type
_entity_poly.pdbx_seq_one_letter_code
_entity_poly.pdbx_strand_id
1 'polypeptide(L)'
;MCGHLVSGVGLGFVEPEGPQDEDASDEQAAWCDRCETARLAGGGWTAQSEAAAGITLVCAVCFEASRARNTHWMEGVARGWRHPDAR
;
A
#
# COMPACT_ATOMS: atom_id res chain seq x y z
N MET A 1 3.25 6.88 -2.33
CA MET A 1 3.06 5.76 -1.37
C MET A 1 3.15 6.28 0.06
N CYS A 2 2.45 5.74 1.05
CA CYS A 2 2.66 6.17 2.44
C CYS A 2 4.04 5.73 2.97
N GLY A 3 4.66 6.55 3.84
CA GLY A 3 6.01 6.33 4.34
C GLY A 3 6.17 5.04 5.15
N HIS A 4 5.09 4.56 5.80
CA HIS A 4 5.08 3.31 6.57
C HIS A 4 5.45 2.08 5.71
N LEU A 5 5.05 2.09 4.44
CA LEU A 5 5.29 0.96 3.52
C LEU A 5 6.75 0.87 3.05
N VAL A 6 7.52 1.96 3.13
CA VAL A 6 8.92 2.00 2.65
C VAL A 6 9.78 0.94 3.34
N SER A 7 9.63 0.78 4.66
CA SER A 7 10.39 -0.18 5.48
C SER A 7 9.50 -1.16 6.26
N GLY A 8 8.18 -1.06 6.13
CA GLY A 8 7.23 -1.95 6.79
C GLY A 8 7.18 -3.36 6.21
N VAL A 9 6.63 -4.29 7.01
CA VAL A 9 6.34 -5.67 6.63
C VAL A 9 4.96 -6.05 7.20
N GLY A 10 4.13 -6.70 6.38
CA GLY A 10 2.81 -7.18 6.80
C GLY A 10 1.84 -6.10 7.28
N LEU A 11 1.98 -4.85 6.80
CA LEU A 11 1.12 -3.73 7.21
C LEU A 11 -0.19 -3.61 6.41
N GLY A 12 -0.43 -4.54 5.48
CA GLY A 12 -1.43 -4.41 4.43
C GLY A 12 -0.95 -3.48 3.32
N PHE A 13 -1.53 -3.65 2.13
CA PHE A 13 -1.18 -2.87 0.94
C PHE A 13 -2.45 -2.57 0.16
N VAL A 14 -2.94 -1.34 0.31
CA VAL A 14 -4.16 -0.84 -0.33
C VAL A 14 -3.76 0.04 -1.50
N GLU A 15 -4.41 -0.17 -2.63
CA GLU A 15 -4.30 0.62 -3.85
C GLU A 15 -5.65 1.29 -4.15
N PRO A 16 -5.65 2.44 -4.85
CA PRO A 16 -6.90 3.08 -5.21
C PRO A 16 -7.71 2.19 -6.17
N GLU A 17 -9.00 2.02 -5.87
CA GLU A 17 -9.95 1.30 -6.72
C GLU A 17 -10.66 2.25 -7.69
N GLY A 18 -10.89 1.80 -8.92
CA GLY A 18 -11.68 2.52 -9.91
C GLY A 18 -10.90 3.54 -10.76
N PRO A 19 -11.58 4.15 -11.75
CA PRO A 19 -10.99 5.21 -12.56
C PRO A 19 -10.57 6.36 -11.65
N GLN A 20 -9.32 6.77 -11.78
CA GLN A 20 -8.84 7.95 -11.09
C GLN A 20 -9.40 9.20 -11.80
N ASP A 21 -9.57 10.29 -11.07
CA ASP A 21 -9.97 11.57 -11.67
C ASP A 21 -8.97 12.00 -12.75
N GLU A 22 -9.42 12.84 -13.69
CA GLU A 22 -8.60 13.33 -14.81
C GLU A 22 -7.35 14.10 -14.34
N ASP A 23 -7.42 14.68 -13.13
CA ASP A 23 -6.34 15.39 -12.45
C ASP A 23 -5.44 14.48 -11.60
N ALA A 24 -5.79 13.19 -11.47
CA ALA A 24 -4.96 12.24 -10.76
C ALA A 24 -3.73 11.91 -11.61
N SER A 25 -2.58 11.93 -10.95
CA SER A 25 -1.33 11.50 -11.57
C SER A 25 -1.43 10.03 -12.02
N ASP A 26 -0.84 9.70 -13.18
CA ASP A 26 -0.62 8.32 -13.64
C ASP A 26 0.27 7.50 -12.68
N GLU A 27 0.81 8.13 -11.63
CA GLU A 27 1.66 7.52 -10.61
C GLU A 27 0.87 6.53 -9.74
N GLN A 28 1.44 5.34 -9.59
CA GLN A 28 0.91 4.31 -8.69
C GLN A 28 0.91 4.81 -7.23
N ALA A 29 -0.28 4.87 -6.62
CA ALA A 29 -0.46 5.19 -5.20
C ALA A 29 -0.73 3.93 -4.38
N ALA A 30 -0.19 3.87 -3.16
CA ALA A 30 -0.47 2.80 -2.21
C ALA A 30 -0.30 3.27 -0.77
N TRP A 31 -1.04 2.66 0.15
CA TRP A 31 -0.98 2.93 1.59
C TRP A 31 -1.31 1.68 2.41
N CYS A 32 -0.96 1.68 3.70
CA CYS A 32 -1.19 0.53 4.60
C CYS A 32 -2.59 0.56 5.23
N ASP A 33 -3.01 -0.54 5.89
CA ASP A 33 -4.35 -0.67 6.48
C ASP A 33 -4.67 0.40 7.53
N ARG A 34 -3.65 0.83 8.28
CA ARG A 34 -3.78 1.93 9.25
C ARG A 34 -4.13 3.24 8.55
N CYS A 35 -3.46 3.52 7.43
CA CYS A 35 -3.74 4.70 6.63
C CYS A 35 -5.13 4.60 5.98
N GLU A 36 -5.55 3.40 5.54
CA GLU A 36 -6.91 3.22 5.00
C GLU A 36 -7.98 3.44 6.06
N THR A 37 -7.77 2.92 7.27
CA THR A 37 -8.68 3.16 8.41
C THR A 37 -8.82 4.66 8.69
N ALA A 38 -7.71 5.42 8.65
CA ALA A 38 -7.75 6.87 8.83
C ALA A 38 -8.47 7.59 7.67
N ARG A 39 -8.26 7.14 6.43
CA ARG A 39 -8.94 7.67 5.24
C ARG A 39 -10.45 7.46 5.33
N LEU A 40 -10.89 6.24 5.64
CA LEU A 40 -12.31 5.88 5.78
C LEU A 40 -12.97 6.66 6.93
N ALA A 41 -12.30 6.76 8.09
CA ALA A 41 -12.82 7.53 9.22
C ALA A 41 -12.97 9.03 8.90
N GLY A 42 -12.10 9.57 8.04
CA GLY A 42 -12.15 10.96 7.58
C GLY A 42 -13.09 11.21 6.39
N GLY A 43 -13.73 10.17 5.83
CA GLY A 43 -14.50 10.28 4.59
C GLY A 43 -13.64 10.55 3.35
N GLY A 44 -12.34 10.28 3.41
CA GLY A 44 -11.37 10.59 2.37
C GLY A 44 -9.99 10.95 2.94
N TRP A 45 -9.08 11.36 2.06
CA TRP A 45 -7.82 11.95 2.49
C TRP A 45 -8.09 13.36 3.05
N THR A 46 -7.53 13.62 4.23
CA THR A 46 -7.61 14.90 4.92
C THR A 46 -6.19 15.37 5.22
N ALA A 47 -6.00 16.67 5.42
CA ALA A 47 -4.67 17.21 5.76
C ALA A 47 -4.02 16.49 6.96
N GLN A 48 -4.82 16.02 7.93
CA GLN A 48 -4.31 15.27 9.08
C GLN A 48 -3.89 13.85 8.71
N SER A 49 -4.70 13.12 7.93
CA SER A 49 -4.37 11.75 7.53
C SER A 49 -3.23 11.70 6.51
N GLU A 50 -3.12 12.70 5.64
CA GLU A 50 -2.01 12.86 4.70
C GLU A 50 -0.70 13.15 5.43
N ALA A 51 -0.72 14.09 6.40
CA ALA A 51 0.45 14.39 7.22
C ALA A 51 0.90 13.16 8.02
N ALA A 52 -0.04 12.40 8.58
CA ALA A 52 0.27 11.16 9.30
C ALA A 52 0.77 10.03 8.38
N ALA A 53 0.31 9.98 7.13
CA ALA A 53 0.74 8.98 6.16
C ALA A 53 2.18 9.20 5.69
N GLY A 54 2.69 10.44 5.74
CA GLY A 54 4.05 10.77 5.34
C GLY A 54 4.34 10.35 3.90
N ILE A 55 3.53 10.85 2.96
CA ILE A 55 3.59 10.44 1.55
C ILE A 55 5.01 10.60 1.01
N THR A 56 5.52 9.51 0.44
CA THR A 56 6.88 9.38 -0.07
C THR A 56 6.83 8.88 -1.51
N LEU A 57 7.63 9.50 -2.38
CA LEU A 57 7.88 9.05 -3.74
C LEU A 57 8.96 7.96 -3.73
N VAL A 58 8.69 6.87 -4.45
CA VAL A 58 9.60 5.73 -4.60
C VAL A 58 9.65 5.32 -6.07
N CYS A 59 10.75 4.70 -6.50
CA CYS A 59 10.80 4.13 -7.84
C CYS A 59 9.89 2.89 -7.95
N ALA A 60 9.55 2.49 -9.18
CA ALA A 60 8.72 1.33 -9.45
C ALA A 60 9.24 0.03 -8.80
N VAL A 61 10.57 -0.16 -8.77
CA VAL A 61 11.19 -1.34 -8.12
C VAL A 61 10.92 -1.35 -6.62
N CYS A 62 11.06 -0.20 -5.95
CA CYS A 62 10.78 -0.07 -4.52
C CYS A 62 9.27 -0.22 -4.22
N PHE A 63 8.41 0.23 -5.13
CA PHE A 63 6.97 0.04 -5.02
C PHE A 63 6.58 -1.44 -5.03
N GLU A 64 7.04 -2.21 -6.02
CA GLU A 64 6.74 -3.65 -6.10
C GLU A 64 7.38 -4.43 -4.95
N ALA A 65 8.60 -4.08 -4.54
CA ALA A 65 9.23 -4.71 -3.38
C ALA A 65 8.46 -4.42 -2.09
N SER A 66 7.90 -3.22 -1.95
CA SER A 66 7.03 -2.85 -0.83
C SER A 66 5.72 -3.63 -0.84
N ARG A 67 5.09 -3.75 -2.01
CA ARG A 67 3.88 -4.55 -2.24
C ARG A 67 4.09 -5.98 -1.80
N ALA A 68 5.12 -6.65 -2.31
CA ALA A 68 5.45 -8.01 -1.92
C ALA A 68 5.60 -8.15 -0.40
N ARG A 69 6.33 -7.24 0.28
CA ARG A 69 6.52 -7.34 1.74
C ARG A 69 5.27 -7.05 2.58
N ASN A 70 4.33 -6.26 2.07
CA ASN A 70 3.23 -5.71 2.87
C ASN A 70 1.84 -6.25 2.51
N THR A 71 1.66 -6.86 1.33
CA THR A 71 0.44 -7.60 1.02
C THR A 71 0.24 -8.72 2.06
N HIS A 72 -1.00 -8.95 2.47
CA HIS A 72 -1.35 -9.98 3.44
C HIS A 72 -1.02 -11.37 2.89
N TRP A 73 0.15 -11.90 3.29
CA TRP A 73 0.65 -13.22 2.88
C TRP A 73 -0.28 -14.38 3.27
N MET A 74 -1.28 -14.15 4.13
CA MET A 74 -2.20 -15.17 4.60
C MET A 74 -3.32 -15.55 3.60
N GLU A 75 -3.54 -14.79 2.52
CA GLU A 75 -4.48 -15.23 1.47
C GLU A 75 -3.84 -16.17 0.42
N GLY A 76 -2.50 -16.23 0.37
CA GLY A 76 -1.75 -17.11 -0.55
C GLY A 76 -1.67 -18.58 -0.12
N VAL A 77 -1.81 -18.86 1.19
CA VAL A 77 -1.80 -20.24 1.71
C VAL A 77 -3.04 -21.01 1.26
N ALA A 78 -4.16 -20.32 1.02
CA ALA A 78 -5.39 -20.92 0.50
C ALA A 78 -5.30 -21.37 -0.97
N ARG A 79 -4.30 -20.89 -1.74
CA ARG A 79 -4.15 -21.17 -3.19
C ARG A 79 -2.89 -21.96 -3.55
N GLY A 80 -2.21 -22.55 -2.56
CA GLY A 80 -1.19 -23.58 -2.80
C GLY A 80 0.11 -23.10 -3.46
N TRP A 81 0.49 -21.82 -3.29
CA TRP A 81 1.79 -21.35 -3.76
C TRP A 81 2.91 -21.77 -2.79
N ARG A 82 3.99 -22.38 -3.32
CA ARG A 82 5.23 -22.67 -2.57
C ARG A 82 6.30 -21.63 -2.91
N HIS A 83 6.94 -21.09 -1.88
CA HIS A 83 8.05 -20.16 -1.98
C HIS A 83 9.30 -20.85 -2.57
N PRO A 84 10.05 -20.19 -3.48
CA PRO A 84 11.27 -20.77 -4.08
C PRO A 84 12.48 -20.88 -3.13
N ASP A 85 12.45 -20.21 -1.97
CA ASP A 85 13.57 -20.25 -1.00
C ASP A 85 13.32 -21.09 0.28
N ALA A 86 12.43 -22.07 0.23
CA ALA A 86 12.41 -23.12 1.26
C ALA A 86 13.55 -24.11 0.99
N ARG A 87 14.74 -23.80 1.52
CA ARG A 87 15.90 -24.70 1.52
C ARG A 87 15.78 -25.77 2.60
#